data_AF-A0A968HE00-F1
#
_entry.id   AF-A0A968HE00-F1
#
_cell.length_a   1.000
_cell.length_b   1.000
_cell.length_c   1.000
_cell.angle_alpha   90.00
_cell.angle_beta   90.00
_cell.angle_gamma   90.00
#
_symmetry.space_group_name_H-M   'P 1'
#
loop_
_entity.id
_entity.type
_entity.pdbx_description
1 polymer ?
#
loop_
_entity_poly.entity_id
_entity_poly.type
_entity_poly.pdbx_seq_one_letter_code
_entity_poly.pdbx_strand_id
1 'polypeptide(L)'
;MSNLEDILTTAVAEVRKFLEADRVVVYQFEPDTSGRIVAESVLPQWKSCLNAQTIDTCLQEYVWGQCAEACLQAIAKHLPRSIPDIYTAGLSDCHIQLLERFQIEANLVVPILLGNREEKRGRRGSFGAGEMSLFTP
;
A
#
# COMPACT_ATOMS: atom_id res chain seq x y z
N MET A 1 -7.93 -9.05 24.12
CA MET A 1 -8.70 -8.57 22.96
C MET A 1 -7.68 -8.13 21.94
N SER A 2 -7.46 -8.89 20.86
CA SER A 2 -6.49 -8.53 19.82
C SER A 2 -7.02 -7.30 19.07
N ASN A 3 -6.34 -6.16 19.20
CA ASN A 3 -6.68 -4.97 18.43
C ASN A 3 -6.23 -5.18 16.96
N LEU A 4 -6.92 -4.58 16.01
CA LEU A 4 -6.53 -4.60 14.59
C LEU A 4 -5.09 -4.10 14.42
N GLU A 5 -4.70 -3.10 15.20
CA GLU A 5 -3.34 -2.57 15.25
C GLU A 5 -2.30 -3.63 15.63
N ASP A 6 -2.57 -4.47 16.64
CA ASP A 6 -1.66 -5.55 17.06
C ASP A 6 -1.51 -6.60 15.96
N ILE A 7 -2.61 -6.91 15.28
CA ILE A 7 -2.63 -7.88 14.17
C ILE A 7 -1.79 -7.36 13.01
N LEU A 8 -2.02 -6.11 12.58
CA LEU A 8 -1.29 -5.52 11.47
C LEU A 8 0.19 -5.34 11.82
N THR A 9 0.50 -4.91 13.04
CA THR A 9 1.90 -4.78 13.54
C THR A 9 2.62 -6.13 13.53
N THR A 10 1.96 -7.19 13.97
CA THR A 10 2.52 -8.55 13.91
C THR A 10 2.70 -9.00 12.46
N ALA A 11 1.70 -8.77 11.60
CA ALA A 11 1.74 -9.17 10.20
C ALA A 11 2.90 -8.51 9.44
N VAL A 12 3.09 -7.19 9.56
CA VAL A 12 4.19 -6.50 8.89
C VAL A 12 5.56 -7.00 9.36
N ALA A 13 5.71 -7.34 10.64
CA ALA A 13 6.95 -7.88 11.18
C ALA A 13 7.27 -9.28 10.65
N GLU A 14 6.27 -10.17 10.60
CA GLU A 14 6.46 -11.53 10.10
C GLU A 14 6.65 -11.57 8.59
N VAL A 15 5.91 -10.76 7.82
CA VAL A 15 6.08 -10.68 6.36
C VAL A 15 7.45 -10.10 5.99
N ARG A 16 7.93 -9.08 6.72
CA ARG A 16 9.28 -8.52 6.49
C ARG A 16 10.37 -9.58 6.65
N LYS A 17 10.28 -10.39 7.71
CA LYS A 17 11.22 -11.50 7.94
C LYS A 17 11.10 -12.58 6.86
N PHE A 18 9.88 -12.94 6.49
CA PHE A 18 9.62 -13.99 5.50
C PHE A 18 10.14 -13.64 4.10
N LEU A 19 9.98 -12.37 3.69
CA LEU A 19 10.44 -11.88 2.39
C LEU A 19 11.88 -11.37 2.41
N GLU A 20 12.53 -11.38 3.57
CA GLU A 20 13.86 -10.78 3.77
C GLU A 20 13.91 -9.32 3.28
N ALA A 21 12.81 -8.60 3.46
CA ALA A 21 12.64 -7.24 3.00
C ALA A 21 13.19 -6.22 4.02
N ASP A 22 13.57 -5.05 3.51
CA ASP A 22 14.04 -3.95 4.33
C ASP A 22 12.91 -3.23 5.05
N ARG A 23 11.75 -3.13 4.39
CA ARG A 23 10.55 -2.52 4.92
C ARG A 23 9.28 -3.19 4.42
N VAL A 24 8.28 -3.28 5.29
CA VAL A 24 6.92 -3.70 4.96
C VAL A 24 5.95 -2.72 5.59
N VAL A 25 5.00 -2.22 4.81
CA VAL A 25 3.95 -1.32 5.29
C VAL A 25 2.56 -1.83 4.92
N VAL A 26 1.59 -1.46 5.74
CA VAL A 26 0.18 -1.50 5.37
C VAL A 26 -0.27 -0.06 5.17
N TYR A 27 -0.64 0.26 3.93
CA TYR A 27 -1.25 1.52 3.53
C TYR A 27 -2.76 1.33 3.47
N GLN A 28 -3.52 2.08 4.25
CA GLN A 28 -4.98 2.03 4.26
C GLN A 28 -5.52 3.21 3.46
N PHE A 29 -6.39 2.94 2.49
CA PHE A 29 -7.15 4.00 1.82
C PHE A 29 -8.29 4.49 2.71
N GLU A 30 -8.47 5.80 2.73
CA GLU A 30 -9.59 6.49 3.36
C GLU A 30 -10.69 6.78 2.31
N PRO A 31 -11.95 7.01 2.73
CA PRO A 31 -13.07 7.24 1.81
C PRO A 31 -12.91 8.47 0.90
N ASP A 32 -12.11 9.44 1.31
CA ASP A 32 -11.79 10.65 0.55
C ASP A 32 -10.64 10.43 -0.46
N THR A 33 -10.25 9.17 -0.69
CA THR A 33 -9.15 8.74 -1.57
C THR A 33 -7.76 9.14 -1.10
N SER A 34 -7.64 9.74 0.09
CA SER A 34 -6.36 9.80 0.79
C SER A 34 -6.00 8.41 1.32
N GLY A 35 -4.80 8.28 1.87
CA GLY A 35 -4.48 7.08 2.63
C GLY A 35 -3.36 7.33 3.62
N ARG A 36 -3.16 6.32 4.47
CA ARG A 36 -2.25 6.40 5.61
C ARG A 36 -1.56 5.07 5.81
N ILE A 37 -0.28 5.12 6.18
CA ILE A 37 0.43 3.95 6.66
C ILE A 37 -0.03 3.66 8.09
N VAL A 38 -0.68 2.51 8.28
CA VAL A 38 -1.30 2.09 9.55
C VAL A 38 -0.48 1.08 10.33
N ALA A 39 0.48 0.42 9.67
CA ALA A 39 1.46 -0.45 10.29
C ALA A 39 2.74 -0.44 9.45
N GLU A 40 3.88 -0.58 10.13
CA GLU A 40 5.20 -0.63 9.50
C GLU A 40 6.10 -1.61 10.25
N SER A 41 6.91 -2.37 9.51
CA SER A 41 8.14 -2.97 10.00
C SER A 41 9.27 -2.52 9.10
N VAL A 42 10.34 -1.98 9.67
CA VAL A 42 11.47 -1.41 8.93
C VAL A 42 12.77 -1.75 9.64
N LEU A 43 13.85 -1.99 8.89
CA LEU A 43 15.17 -2.15 9.51
C LEU A 43 15.67 -0.83 10.12
N PRO A 44 16.46 -0.87 11.21
CA PRO A 44 16.83 0.32 11.97
C PRO A 44 17.60 1.41 11.20
N GLN A 45 18.26 1.06 10.10
CA GLN A 45 19.02 2.01 9.27
C GLN A 45 18.15 2.87 8.35
N TRP A 46 16.86 2.52 8.16
CA TRP A 46 15.98 3.22 7.23
C TRP A 46 15.01 4.14 7.96
N LYS A 47 14.69 5.27 7.33
CA LYS A 47 13.77 6.27 7.89
C LYS A 47 12.34 5.73 7.93
N SER A 48 11.74 5.58 9.11
CA SER A 48 10.32 5.20 9.27
C SER A 48 9.39 6.10 8.45
N CYS A 49 8.40 5.49 7.80
CA CYS A 49 7.32 6.18 7.09
C CYS A 49 5.97 6.13 7.85
N LEU A 50 5.93 5.47 9.01
CA LEU A 50 4.77 5.46 9.89
C LEU A 50 4.37 6.89 10.26
N ASN A 51 3.08 7.20 10.16
CA ASN A 51 2.49 8.53 10.42
C ASN A 51 2.97 9.65 9.47
N ALA A 52 3.68 9.34 8.38
CA ALA A 52 3.84 10.31 7.31
C ALA A 52 2.43 10.62 6.76
N GLN A 53 1.95 11.85 6.97
CA GLN A 53 0.78 12.39 6.26
C GLN A 53 1.16 12.49 4.78
N THR A 54 1.10 11.35 4.11
CA THR A 54 1.24 11.23 2.68
C THR A 54 -0.13 11.61 2.12
N ILE A 55 -0.40 12.92 2.04
CA ILE A 55 -1.35 13.42 1.05
C ILE A 55 -0.68 13.15 -0.28
N ASP A 56 -0.82 11.91 -0.73
CA ASP A 56 -0.01 11.37 -1.79
C ASP A 56 -0.73 11.60 -3.11
N THR A 57 -0.70 12.86 -3.54
CA THR A 57 -1.13 13.24 -4.88
C THR A 57 -0.40 12.41 -5.95
N CYS A 58 0.83 11.95 -5.67
CA CYS A 58 1.59 11.07 -6.56
C CYS A 58 1.05 9.62 -6.59
N LEU A 59 0.67 9.02 -5.45
CA LEU A 59 -0.01 7.71 -5.46
C LEU A 59 -1.40 7.83 -6.08
N GLN A 60 -2.12 8.93 -5.85
CA GLN A 60 -3.36 9.19 -6.57
C GLN A 60 -3.12 9.26 -8.08
N GLU A 61 -2.03 9.83 -8.58
CA GLU A 61 -1.80 9.80 -10.03
C GLU A 61 -1.43 8.39 -10.53
N TYR A 62 -0.59 7.66 -9.78
CA TYR A 62 -0.14 6.30 -10.12
C TYR A 62 -1.25 5.24 -10.03
N VAL A 63 -2.09 5.33 -9.00
CA VAL A 63 -3.17 4.37 -8.69
C VAL A 63 -4.50 4.86 -9.27
N TRP A 64 -4.70 6.17 -9.37
CA TRP A 64 -6.01 6.82 -9.56
C TRP A 64 -6.10 7.75 -10.77
N GLY A 65 -5.13 7.70 -11.70
CA GLY A 65 -4.94 8.62 -12.82
C GLY A 65 -6.15 8.93 -13.73
N GLN A 66 -7.36 8.40 -13.47
CA GLN A 66 -8.63 9.04 -13.87
C GLN A 66 -9.98 8.49 -13.29
N CYS A 67 -10.07 7.68 -12.22
CA CYS A 67 -11.37 7.09 -11.82
C CYS A 67 -11.58 6.83 -10.31
N ALA A 68 -12.73 7.24 -9.75
CA ALA A 68 -13.21 6.85 -8.41
C ALA A 68 -13.78 5.42 -8.36
N GLU A 69 -13.94 4.84 -7.15
CA GLU A 69 -14.54 3.54 -6.70
C GLU A 69 -14.33 2.29 -7.59
N ALA A 70 -14.65 2.35 -8.88
CA ALA A 70 -14.35 1.34 -9.89
C ALA A 70 -12.85 1.06 -10.06
N CYS A 71 -11.98 2.02 -9.69
CA CYS A 71 -10.53 1.83 -9.75
C CYS A 71 -10.04 0.76 -8.77
N LEU A 72 -10.57 0.65 -7.54
CA LEU A 72 -10.04 -0.34 -6.57
C LEU A 72 -10.09 -1.78 -7.11
N GLN A 73 -11.16 -2.11 -7.82
CA GLN A 73 -11.28 -3.39 -8.51
C GLN A 73 -10.38 -3.51 -9.74
N ALA A 74 -10.12 -2.41 -10.46
CA ALA A 74 -9.20 -2.41 -11.59
C ALA A 74 -7.73 -2.53 -11.14
N ILE A 75 -7.34 -1.82 -10.07
CA ILE A 75 -6.02 -1.88 -9.45
C ILE A 75 -5.75 -3.30 -8.96
N ALA A 76 -6.71 -3.94 -8.30
CA ALA A 76 -6.59 -5.33 -7.87
C ALA A 76 -6.33 -6.31 -9.03
N LYS A 77 -6.74 -5.99 -10.27
CA LYS A 77 -6.45 -6.83 -11.45
C LYS A 77 -5.01 -6.70 -11.95
N HIS A 78 -4.36 -5.58 -11.65
CA HIS A 78 -2.97 -5.31 -12.04
C HIS A 78 -1.98 -5.58 -10.90
N LEU A 79 -2.47 -6.14 -9.80
CA LEU A 79 -1.67 -6.56 -8.67
C LEU A 79 -1.75 -8.09 -8.47
N PRO A 80 -0.74 -8.73 -7.84
CA PRO A 80 0.47 -8.12 -7.27
C PRO A 80 1.39 -7.56 -8.36
N ARG A 81 2.08 -6.46 -8.05
CA ARG A 81 3.05 -5.83 -8.96
C ARG A 81 4.40 -5.76 -8.28
N SER A 82 5.41 -6.34 -8.92
CA SER A 82 6.81 -6.24 -8.51
C SER A 82 7.53 -5.25 -9.41
N ILE A 83 8.27 -4.33 -8.80
CA ILE A 83 9.13 -3.33 -9.41
C ILE A 83 10.53 -3.57 -8.84
N PRO A 84 11.44 -4.20 -9.60
CA PRO A 84 12.80 -4.48 -9.13
C PRO A 84 13.71 -3.25 -9.12
N ASP A 85 13.32 -2.18 -9.83
CA ASP A 85 14.06 -0.92 -9.90
C ASP A 85 13.09 0.20 -10.30
N ILE A 86 12.93 1.18 -9.41
CA ILE A 86 11.99 2.30 -9.60
C ILE A 86 12.41 3.25 -10.73
N TYR A 87 13.70 3.31 -11.07
CA TYR A 87 14.24 4.21 -12.10
C TYR A 87 14.04 3.66 -13.51
N THR A 88 13.86 2.35 -13.66
CA THR A 88 13.68 1.69 -14.96
C THR A 88 12.25 1.18 -15.21
N ALA A 89 11.38 1.25 -14.21
CA ALA A 89 10.00 0.74 -14.27
C ALA A 89 8.99 1.63 -15.02
N GLY A 90 9.42 2.76 -15.60
CA GLY A 90 8.55 3.69 -16.31
C GLY A 90 7.53 4.38 -15.39
N LEU A 91 7.92 4.65 -14.14
CA LEU A 91 7.12 5.42 -13.19
C LEU A 91 7.16 6.92 -13.54
N SER A 92 6.17 7.68 -13.07
CA SER A 92 6.22 9.15 -13.17
C SER A 92 7.26 9.72 -12.20
N ASP A 93 7.82 10.88 -12.53
CA ASP A 93 8.81 11.57 -11.68
C ASP A 93 8.28 11.84 -10.27
N CYS A 94 6.99 12.18 -10.15
CA CYS A 94 6.30 12.36 -8.87
C CYS A 94 6.40 11.08 -8.01
N HIS A 95 6.17 9.92 -8.63
CA HIS A 95 6.19 8.64 -7.94
C HIS A 95 7.62 8.23 -7.57
N ILE A 96 8.61 8.43 -8.45
CA ILE A 96 10.02 8.19 -8.14
C ILE A 96 10.45 9.03 -6.93
N GLN A 97 10.16 10.34 -6.94
CA GLN A 97 10.50 11.23 -5.82
C GLN A 97 9.82 10.83 -4.51
N LEU A 98 8.58 10.35 -4.57
CA LEU A 98 7.91 9.79 -3.39
C LEU A 98 8.69 8.60 -2.81
N LEU A 99 9.08 7.65 -3.66
CA LEU A 99 9.78 6.43 -3.26
C LEU A 99 11.19 6.76 -2.73
N GLU A 100 11.90 7.70 -3.36
CA GLU A 100 13.20 8.21 -2.91
C GLU A 100 13.14 8.84 -1.50
N ARG A 101 12.07 9.58 -1.16
CA ARG A 101 11.90 10.17 0.19
C ARG A 101 11.95 9.13 1.31
N PHE A 102 11.60 7.88 0.99
CA PHE A 102 11.63 6.75 1.91
C PHE A 102 12.75 5.74 1.60
N GLN A 103 13.67 6.11 0.71
CA GLN A 103 14.86 5.34 0.35
C GLN A 103 14.49 3.98 -0.26
N ILE A 104 13.48 3.97 -1.12
CA ILE A 104 12.98 2.77 -1.80
C ILE A 104 13.61 2.69 -3.19
N GLU A 105 14.21 1.55 -3.52
CA GLU A 105 14.79 1.27 -4.84
C GLU A 105 14.01 0.16 -5.57
N ALA A 106 13.45 -0.80 -4.83
CA ALA A 106 12.52 -1.82 -5.33
C ALA A 106 11.24 -1.90 -4.49
N ASN A 107 10.12 -2.28 -5.12
CA ASN A 107 8.80 -2.27 -4.52
C ASN A 107 7.93 -3.45 -4.99
N LEU A 108 7.28 -4.16 -4.08
CA LEU A 108 6.25 -5.14 -4.35
C LEU A 108 4.93 -4.69 -3.70
N VAL A 109 3.91 -4.48 -4.51
CA VAL A 109 2.58 -4.06 -4.05
C VAL A 109 1.60 -5.22 -4.13
N VAL A 110 0.87 -5.47 -3.03
CA VAL A 110 -0.15 -6.52 -2.91
C VAL A 110 -1.43 -5.96 -2.29
N PRO A 111 -2.62 -6.18 -2.88
CA PRO A 111 -3.85 -5.62 -2.37
C PRO A 111 -4.40 -6.47 -1.21
N ILE A 112 -4.89 -5.80 -0.17
CA ILE A 112 -5.67 -6.39 0.91
C ILE A 112 -7.14 -6.02 0.65
N LEU A 113 -7.89 -6.94 0.06
CA LEU A 113 -9.30 -6.75 -0.24
C LEU A 113 -10.17 -7.20 0.93
N LEU A 114 -10.90 -6.26 1.54
CA LEU A 114 -11.92 -6.58 2.53
C LEU A 114 -13.20 -6.96 1.80
N GLY A 115 -13.49 -8.25 1.75
CA GLY A 115 -14.78 -8.74 1.30
C GLY A 115 -15.86 -8.39 2.33
N ASN A 116 -16.87 -7.61 1.94
CA ASN A 116 -18.08 -7.53 2.75
C ASN A 116 -18.74 -8.92 2.78
N ARG A 117 -18.99 -9.45 3.97
CA ARG A 117 -19.94 -10.55 4.19
C ARG A 117 -21.38 -10.07 3.94
N GLU A 118 -21.67 -9.51 2.78
CA GLU A 118 -23.05 -9.28 2.31
C GLU A 118 -23.17 -9.62 0.82
N GLU A 119 -22.69 -10.80 0.45
CA GLU A 119 -23.09 -11.44 -0.79
C GLU A 119 -24.45 -12.13 -0.57
N LYS A 120 -25.50 -11.31 -0.39
CA LYS A 120 -26.91 -11.61 -0.68
C LYS A 120 -27.78 -10.39 -0.35
N ARG A 121 -28.18 -9.68 -1.42
CA ARG A 121 -29.32 -8.73 -1.54
C ARG A 121 -28.95 -7.27 -1.80
N GLY A 122 -28.42 -7.02 -3.00
CA GLY A 122 -29.00 -6.00 -3.88
C GLY A 122 -28.83 -4.52 -3.53
N ARG A 123 -27.76 -4.10 -2.84
CA ARG A 123 -27.36 -2.68 -2.78
C ARG A 123 -25.85 -2.53 -2.89
N ARG A 124 -25.42 -1.54 -3.70
CA ARG A 124 -24.03 -1.14 -3.92
C ARG A 124 -23.34 -0.89 -2.57
N GLY A 125 -22.44 -1.79 -2.16
CA GLY A 125 -21.55 -1.60 -1.02
C GLY A 125 -20.27 -0.92 -1.47
N SER A 126 -19.75 0.01 -0.67
CA SER A 126 -18.44 0.62 -0.90
C SER A 126 -17.33 -0.34 -0.47
N PHE A 127 -16.21 -0.31 -1.19
CA PHE A 127 -15.07 -1.19 -0.95
C PHE A 127 -14.04 -0.46 -0.10
N GLY A 128 -13.73 -0.99 1.09
CA GLY A 128 -12.53 -0.60 1.83
C GLY A 128 -11.33 -1.36 1.25
N ALA A 129 -10.45 -0.67 0.53
CA ALA A 129 -9.19 -1.25 0.08
C ALA A 129 -8.09 -0.95 1.10
N GLY A 130 -7.40 -1.99 1.56
CA GLY A 130 -6.05 -1.85 2.10
C GLY A 130 -5.05 -2.17 0.98
N GLU A 131 -3.95 -1.46 0.93
CA GLU A 131 -2.78 -1.78 0.11
C GLU A 131 -1.65 -2.21 1.04
N MET A 132 -0.95 -3.29 0.69
CA MET A 132 0.29 -3.68 1.33
C MET A 132 1.42 -3.34 0.38
N SER A 133 2.25 -2.38 0.76
CA SER A 133 3.44 -2.02 -0.01
C SER A 133 4.66 -2.64 0.69
N LEU A 134 5.41 -3.42 -0.05
CA LEU A 134 6.59 -4.14 0.40
C LEU A 134 7.79 -3.49 -0.27
N PHE A 135 8.84 -3.19 0.47
CA PHE A 135 10.02 -2.54 -0.07
C PHE A 135 11.24 -3.41 0.17
N THR A 136 11.89 -3.76 -0.93
CA THR A 136 13.22 -4.37 -0.95
C THR A 136 14.18 -3.32 -1.52
N PRO A 137 15.49 -3.38 -1.20
CA PRO A 137 16.48 -2.66 -1.99
C PRO A 137 16.48 -3.20 -3.43
#